data_AF-A0A843G6T5-F1
#
_entry.id   AF-A0A843G6T5-F1
#
_cell.length_a   1.000
_cell.length_b   1.000
_cell.length_c   1.000
_cell.angle_alpha   90.00
_cell.angle_beta   90.00
_cell.angle_gamma   90.00
#
_symmetry.space_group_name_H-M   'P 1'
#
loop_
_entity.id
_entity.type
_entity.pdbx_description
1 polymer ?
#
loop_
_entity_poly.entity_id
_entity_poly.type
_entity_poly.pdbx_seq_one_letter_code
_entity_poly.pdbx_strand_id
1 'polypeptide(L)' 'MSVERFISAQKEDYDMAFREISNGRKCNHYMWYIFPQIKGLGRSS' A
#
# COMPACT_ATOMS: atom_id res chain seq x y z
N MET A 1 -6.61 13.72 8.00
CA MET A 1 -6.00 12.39 7.84
C MET A 1 -4.52 12.62 7.63
N SER A 2 -3.67 12.14 8.54
CA SER A 2 -2.22 12.40 8.50
C SER A 2 -1.52 11.54 7.45
N VAL A 3 -0.48 12.08 6.81
CA VAL A 3 0.37 11.38 5.84
C VAL A 3 1.23 10.32 6.55
N GLU A 4 1.57 10.56 7.80
CA GLU A 4 2.48 9.77 8.64
C GLU A 4 2.05 8.31 8.76
N ARG A 5 0.74 8.01 8.78
CA ARG A 5 0.26 6.63 8.83
C ARG A 5 0.66 5.80 7.61
N PHE A 6 0.74 6.45 6.44
CA PHE A 6 1.17 5.79 5.21
C PHE A 6 2.66 5.50 5.29
N ILE A 7 3.46 6.51 5.69
CA ILE A 7 4.91 6.37 5.85
C ILE A 7 5.23 5.26 6.86
N SER A 8 4.52 5.21 8.00
CA SER A 8 4.72 4.17 9.01
C SER A 8 4.41 2.77 8.47
N ALA A 9 3.30 2.58 7.75
CA ALA A 9 2.97 1.28 7.16
C ALA A 9 3.94 0.86 6.03
N GLN A 10 4.45 1.84 5.27
CA GLN A 10 5.40 1.58 4.18
C GLN A 10 6.78 1.13 4.66
N LYS A 11 7.19 1.46 5.91
CA LYS A 11 8.53 1.13 6.43
C LYS A 11 8.90 -0.35 6.32
N GLU A 12 7.92 -1.25 6.46
CA GLU A 12 8.15 -2.69 6.44
C GLU A 12 7.90 -3.29 5.06
N ASP A 13 6.96 -2.72 4.29
CA ASP A 13 6.46 -3.34 3.06
C ASP A 13 6.98 -2.73 1.76
N TYR A 14 7.65 -1.57 1.81
CA TYR A 14 8.04 -0.86 0.58
C TYR A 14 8.96 -1.70 -0.31
N ASP A 15 10.00 -2.31 0.26
CA ASP A 15 10.95 -3.12 -0.50
C ASP A 15 10.29 -4.36 -1.12
N MET A 16 9.36 -4.98 -0.39
CA MET A 16 8.57 -6.11 -0.89
C MET A 16 7.64 -5.67 -2.02
N ALA A 17 6.89 -4.59 -1.83
CA ALA A 17 5.99 -4.05 -2.84
C ALA A 17 6.77 -3.68 -4.11
N PHE A 18 7.92 -3.04 -3.97
CA PHE A 18 8.79 -2.69 -5.10
C PHE A 18 9.22 -3.92 -5.90
N ARG A 19 9.66 -4.98 -5.22
CA ARG A 19 10.05 -6.24 -5.89
C ARG A 19 8.89 -6.90 -6.61
N GLU A 20 7.72 -6.98 -5.98
CA GLU A 20 6.54 -7.58 -6.59
C GLU A 20 6.04 -6.84 -7.84
N ILE A 21 5.99 -5.51 -7.75
CA ILE A 21 5.58 -4.65 -8.86
C ILE A 21 6.60 -4.76 -10.00
N SER A 22 7.89 -4.74 -9.69
CA SER A 22 8.97 -4.92 -10.68
C SER A 22 8.91 -6.30 -11.34
N ASN A 23 8.51 -7.33 -10.59
CA ASN A 23 8.27 -8.69 -11.11
C ASN A 23 6.90 -8.86 -11.79
N GLY A 24 6.10 -7.78 -11.91
CA GLY A 24 4.82 -7.77 -12.61
C GLY A 24 3.68 -8.51 -11.91
N ARG A 25 3.86 -8.92 -10.65
CA ARG A 25 2.84 -9.68 -9.92
C ARG A 25 2.82 -9.31 -8.44
N LYS A 26 1.68 -8.74 -8.01
CA LYS A 26 1.38 -8.52 -6.60
C LYS A 26 0.95 -9.81 -5.91
N CYS A 27 1.55 -10.08 -4.75
CA CYS A 27 1.27 -11.24 -3.89
C CYS A 27 0.88 -10.84 -2.46
N ASN A 28 1.34 -9.69 -1.95
CA ASN A 28 1.11 -9.28 -0.56
C ASN A 28 0.12 -8.12 -0.38
N HIS A 29 -0.29 -7.81 0.86
CA HIS A 29 -1.44 -6.95 1.18
C HIS A 29 -1.09 -5.47 1.46
N TYR A 30 -0.45 -4.77 0.52
CA TYR A 30 -0.01 -3.36 0.73
C TYR A 30 -0.74 -2.29 -0.08
N MET A 31 -1.75 -2.66 -0.90
CA MET A 31 -2.36 -1.76 -1.89
C MET A 31 -2.87 -0.45 -1.27
N TRP A 32 -3.52 -0.55 -0.11
CA TRP A 32 -4.22 0.58 0.52
C TRP A 32 -3.30 1.71 1.00
N TYR A 33 -2.02 1.43 1.23
CA TYR A 33 -1.06 2.40 1.75
C TYR A 33 0.16 2.63 0.84
N ILE A 34 0.43 1.76 -0.13
CA ILE A 34 1.41 2.04 -1.21
C ILE A 34 0.73 2.82 -2.36
N PHE A 35 -0.51 2.46 -2.73
CA PHE A 35 -1.31 3.16 -3.74
C PHE A 35 -2.69 3.55 -3.17
N PRO A 36 -2.73 4.55 -2.27
CA PRO A 36 -3.96 4.93 -1.60
C PRO A 36 -5.00 5.49 -2.58
N GLN A 37 -6.26 5.11 -2.35
CA GLN A 37 -7.41 5.59 -3.13
C GLN A 37 -8.14 6.74 -2.42
N ILE A 38 -8.99 7.44 -3.17
CA ILE A 38 -9.87 8.49 -2.62
C ILE A 38 -10.79 7.89 -1.56
N LYS A 39 -10.97 8.61 -0.45
CA LYS A 39 -11.86 8.21 0.65
C LYS A 39 -13.28 7.98 0.12
N GLY A 40 -13.88 6.84 0.47
CA GLY A 40 -15.26 6.49 0.11
C GLY A 40 -15.38 5.62 -1.15
N LEU A 41 -14.28 5.40 -1.89
CA LEU A 41 -14.27 4.54 -3.07
C LEU A 41 -14.28 3.05 -2.68
N GLY A 42 -13.58 2.68 -1.60
CA GLY A 42 -13.56 1.33 -1.05
C GLY A 42 -14.25 1.27 0.32
N ARG A 43 -15.09 0.24 0.51
CA ARG A 43 -15.63 -0.13 1.81
C ARG A 43 -15.02 -1.46 2.21
N SER A 44 -14.03 -1.40 3.08
CA SER A 44 -13.58 -2.59 3.82
C SER A 44 -14.56 -2.79 4.97
N SER A 45 -15.17 -3.97 5.04
CA SER A 45 -15.96 -4.43 6.19
C SER A 45 -15.10 -4.65 7.42
#